data_AF-A0A1V3C752-F1
#
_entry.id   AF-A0A1V3C752-F1
#
_cell.length_a   1.000
_cell.length_b   1.000
_cell.length_c   1.000
_cell.angle_alpha   90.00
_cell.angle_beta   90.00
_cell.angle_gamma   90.00
#
_symmetry.space_group_name_H-M   'P 1'
#
loop_
_entity.id
_entity.type
_entity.pdbx_description
1 polymer ?
#
loop_
_entity_poly.entity_id
_entity_poly.type
_entity_poly.pdbx_seq_one_letter_code
_entity_poly.pdbx_strand_id
1 'polypeptide(L)'
;MRTTMMPSPTAHEFPTPPPALFEVAPAALDVLGITDTEDLFAVALPDETPEEAAARRTAAADILDDRLTDIATEALTHDVVQKWSV
;
A
#
# COMPACT_ATOMS: atom_id res chain seq x y z
N MET A 1 -53.73 2.21 22.25
CA MET A 1 -52.47 1.44 22.26
C MET A 1 -51.66 1.90 21.06
N ARG A 2 -50.53 2.58 21.28
CA ARG A 2 -49.73 3.22 20.22
C ARG A 2 -48.41 2.44 20.12
N THR A 3 -48.29 1.60 19.11
CA THR A 3 -47.07 0.81 18.85
C THR A 3 -46.13 1.65 18.00
N THR A 4 -45.04 2.10 18.60
CA THR A 4 -43.93 2.74 17.89
C THR A 4 -43.06 1.63 17.30
N MET A 5 -43.07 1.48 15.97
CA MET A 5 -42.05 0.68 15.27
C MET A 5 -40.76 1.50 15.17
N MET A 6 -39.67 0.99 15.75
CA MET A 6 -38.33 1.49 15.46
C MET A 6 -37.84 0.84 14.16
N PRO A 7 -37.36 1.61 13.17
CA PRO A 7 -36.67 1.01 12.02
C PRO A 7 -35.34 0.39 12.51
N SER A 8 -35.09 -0.86 12.13
CA SER A 8 -33.79 -1.51 12.34
C SER A 8 -32.71 -0.78 11.53
N PRO A 9 -31.61 -0.32 12.14
CA PRO A 9 -30.47 0.14 11.38
C PRO A 9 -29.71 -1.09 10.88
N THR A 10 -30.15 -1.68 9.77
CA THR A 10 -29.31 -2.64 9.04
C THR A 10 -28.42 -1.84 8.09
N ALA A 11 -27.49 -1.07 8.63
CA ALA A 11 -26.29 -0.73 7.89
C ALA A 11 -25.37 -1.95 8.05
N HIS A 12 -25.40 -2.84 7.05
CA HIS A 12 -24.20 -3.64 6.80
C HIS A 12 -23.12 -2.65 6.38
N GLU A 13 -22.41 -2.09 7.35
CA GLU A 13 -21.04 -1.65 7.13
C GLU A 13 -20.29 -2.93 6.76
N PHE A 14 -20.23 -3.20 5.46
CA PHE A 14 -19.20 -4.07 4.96
C PHE A 14 -17.90 -3.42 5.42
N PRO A 15 -17.09 -4.08 6.27
CA PRO A 15 -15.76 -3.58 6.53
C PRO A 15 -15.10 -3.52 5.16
N THR A 16 -14.89 -2.31 4.64
CA THR A 16 -14.02 -2.14 3.49
C THR A 16 -12.72 -2.81 3.92
N PRO A 17 -12.32 -3.93 3.28
CA PRO A 17 -11.06 -4.53 3.62
C PRO A 17 -10.01 -3.42 3.47
N PRO A 18 -9.06 -3.30 4.41
CA PRO A 18 -7.97 -2.36 4.21
C PRO A 18 -7.41 -2.61 2.81
N PRO A 19 -7.09 -1.56 2.03
CA PRO A 19 -6.47 -1.76 0.73
C PRO A 19 -5.36 -2.78 0.93
N ALA A 20 -5.36 -3.81 0.08
CA ALA A 20 -4.32 -4.81 0.17
C ALA A 20 -2.99 -4.06 0.24
N LEU A 21 -2.08 -4.43 1.15
CA LEU A 21 -0.81 -3.71 1.37
C LEU A 21 0.03 -3.51 0.09
N PHE A 22 -0.37 -4.17 -1.00
CA PHE A 22 0.26 -4.16 -2.31
C PHE A 22 -0.54 -3.42 -3.40
N GLU A 23 -1.70 -2.84 -3.10
CA GLU A 23 -2.38 -1.91 -4.00
C GLU A 23 -1.71 -0.53 -3.90
N VAL A 24 -0.48 -0.45 -4.40
CA VAL A 24 0.21 0.83 -4.57
C VAL A 24 -0.35 1.49 -5.81
N ALA A 25 -1.00 2.65 -5.64
CA ALA A 25 -1.54 3.39 -6.76
C ALA A 25 -0.41 3.75 -7.76
N PRO A 26 -0.64 3.69 -9.09
CA PRO A 26 0.37 4.02 -10.09
C PRO A 26 1.03 5.40 -9.86
N ALA A 27 0.24 6.40 -9.44
CA ALA A 27 0.75 7.72 -9.12
C ALA A 27 1.76 7.73 -7.94
N ALA A 28 1.66 6.78 -7.01
CA ALA A 28 2.64 6.64 -5.94
C ALA A 28 3.96 6.02 -6.45
N LEU A 29 3.88 5.05 -7.37
CA LEU A 29 5.07 4.48 -8.02
C LEU A 29 5.81 5.54 -8.86
N ASP A 30 5.06 6.40 -9.57
CA ASP A 30 5.63 7.54 -10.31
C ASP A 30 6.39 8.52 -9.40
N VAL A 31 5.82 8.86 -8.23
CA VAL A 31 6.48 9.75 -7.25
C VAL A 31 7.75 9.10 -6.69
N LEU A 32 7.74 7.79 -6.50
CA LEU A 32 8.90 7.01 -6.08
C LEU A 32 9.93 6.83 -7.22
N GLY A 33 9.62 7.24 -8.45
CA GLY A 33 10.49 7.04 -9.61
C GLY A 33 10.58 5.58 -10.07
N ILE A 34 9.63 4.74 -9.67
CA ILE A 34 9.53 3.34 -10.05
C ILE A 34 8.80 3.28 -11.39
N THR A 35 9.52 2.94 -12.45
CA THR A 35 9.00 2.96 -13.83
C THR A 35 8.60 1.58 -14.36
N ASP A 36 9.10 0.51 -13.73
CA ASP A 36 8.76 -0.88 -14.07
C ASP A 36 7.46 -1.29 -13.36
N THR A 37 6.35 -0.73 -13.82
CA THR A 37 5.02 -0.91 -13.20
C THR A 37 4.21 -2.04 -13.83
N GLU A 38 4.61 -2.52 -15.01
CA GLU A 38 3.79 -3.43 -15.83
C GLU A 38 3.85 -4.88 -15.36
N ASP A 39 4.99 -5.34 -14.84
CA ASP A 39 5.15 -6.72 -14.39
C ASP A 39 5.13 -6.82 -12.86
N LEU A 40 6.04 -6.13 -12.19
CA LEU A 40 6.31 -6.34 -10.78
C LEU A 40 5.16 -5.87 -9.87
N PHE A 41 4.55 -4.74 -10.21
CA PHE A 41 3.47 -4.10 -9.45
C PHE A 41 2.07 -4.37 -10.04
N ALA A 42 1.95 -5.29 -11.00
CA ALA A 42 0.67 -5.71 -11.54
C ALA A 42 -0.24 -6.27 -10.44
N VAL A 43 -1.54 -6.00 -10.51
CA VAL A 43 -2.51 -6.60 -9.56
C VAL A 43 -2.53 -8.13 -9.72
N ALA A 44 -2.45 -8.61 -10.95
CA ALA A 44 -2.35 -10.03 -11.29
C ALA A 44 -1.67 -10.19 -12.65
N LEU A 45 -0.88 -11.26 -12.81
CA LEU A 45 -0.31 -11.66 -14.09
C LEU A 45 -1.08 -12.88 -14.65
N PRO A 46 -1.19 -12.99 -15.99
CA PRO A 46 -1.82 -14.16 -16.60
C PRO A 46 -1.02 -15.43 -16.27
N ASP A 47 -1.73 -16.51 -15.96
CA ASP A 47 -1.16 -17.84 -15.67
C ASP A 47 -0.19 -17.89 -14.47
N GLU A 48 -0.20 -16.87 -13.60
CA GLU A 48 0.64 -16.80 -12.41
C GLU A 48 0.19 -17.77 -11.32
N THR A 49 1.12 -18.60 -10.83
CA THR A 49 0.88 -19.48 -9.68
C THR A 49 0.86 -18.68 -8.37
N PRO A 50 0.22 -19.20 -7.30
CA PRO A 50 0.27 -18.55 -5.99
C PRO A 50 1.68 -18.31 -5.45
N GLU A 51 2.62 -19.21 -5.74
CA GLU A 51 4.03 -19.11 -5.37
C GLU A 51 4.73 -17.98 -6.14
N GLU A 52 4.49 -17.86 -7.44
CA GLU A 52 5.02 -16.76 -8.26
C GLU A 52 4.44 -15.41 -7.82
N ALA A 53 3.14 -15.35 -7.55
CA ALA A 53 2.48 -14.15 -7.02
C ALA A 53 3.03 -13.74 -5.65
N ALA A 54 3.45 -14.70 -4.82
CA ALA A 54 4.12 -14.42 -3.56
C ALA A 54 5.54 -13.89 -3.79
N ALA A 55 6.32 -14.54 -4.64
CA ALA A 55 7.68 -14.13 -4.98
C ALA A 55 7.72 -12.72 -5.59
N ARG A 56 6.81 -12.41 -6.52
CA ARG A 56 6.67 -11.09 -7.13
C ARG A 56 6.34 -10.02 -6.12
N ARG A 57 5.39 -10.28 -5.21
CA ARG A 57 5.06 -9.34 -4.12
C ARG A 57 6.24 -9.13 -3.17
N THR A 58 7.03 -10.15 -2.87
CA THR A 58 8.25 -10.01 -2.08
C THR A 58 9.28 -9.14 -2.80
N ALA A 59 9.51 -9.36 -4.09
CA ALA A 59 10.41 -8.52 -4.88
C ALA A 59 9.93 -7.06 -4.96
N ALA A 60 8.62 -6.85 -5.12
CA ALA A 60 8.01 -5.53 -5.11
C ALA A 60 8.18 -4.80 -3.76
N ALA A 61 8.05 -5.53 -2.65
CA ALA A 61 8.29 -4.97 -1.32
C ALA A 61 9.76 -4.55 -1.13
N ASP A 62 10.71 -5.37 -1.59
CA ASP A 62 12.15 -5.09 -1.49
C ASP A 62 12.53 -3.80 -2.23
N ILE A 63 12.06 -3.66 -3.47
CA ILE A 63 12.29 -2.45 -4.29
C ILE A 63 11.66 -1.20 -3.64
N LEU A 64 10.46 -1.35 -3.06
CA LEU A 64 9.82 -0.24 -2.34
C LEU A 64 10.62 0.16 -1.10
N ASP A 65 11.11 -0.80 -0.33
CA ASP A 65 11.88 -0.54 0.90
C ASP A 65 13.22 0.13 0.60
N ASP A 66 13.94 -0.36 -0.41
CA ASP A 66 15.18 0.26 -0.91
C ASP A 66 14.93 1.70 -1.35
N ARG A 67 13.87 1.92 -2.15
CA ARG A 67 13.59 3.26 -2.66
C ARG A 67 13.16 4.23 -1.56
N LEU A 68 12.38 3.76 -0.58
CA LEU A 68 12.02 4.55 0.59
C LEU A 68 13.25 4.87 1.45
N THR A 69 14.18 3.93 1.58
CA THR A 69 15.44 4.12 2.30
C THR A 69 16.33 5.16 1.62
N ASP A 70 16.43 5.13 0.29
CA ASP A 70 17.16 6.13 -0.48
C ASP A 70 16.56 7.53 -0.29
N ILE A 71 15.24 7.66 -0.45
CA ILE A 71 14.53 8.93 -0.26
C ILE A 71 14.70 9.44 1.18
N ALA A 72 14.58 8.54 2.17
CA ALA A 72 14.81 8.88 3.56
C ALA A 72 16.24 9.38 3.78
N THR A 73 17.23 8.72 3.19
CA THR A 73 18.65 9.12 3.29
C THR A 73 18.91 10.48 2.65
N GLU A 74 18.31 10.75 1.48
CA GLU A 74 18.41 12.05 0.80
C GLU A 74 17.69 13.18 1.56
N ALA A 75 16.51 12.90 2.12
CA ALA A 75 15.69 13.89 2.81
C ALA A 75 16.14 14.16 4.26
N LEU A 76 16.61 13.13 4.97
CA LEU A 76 17.13 13.22 6.33
C LEU A 76 18.57 13.72 6.28
N THR A 77 18.73 14.99 5.97
CA THR A 77 20.01 15.67 6.20
C THR A 77 20.43 15.52 7.67
N HIS A 78 21.73 15.49 7.94
CA HIS A 78 22.26 15.37 9.30
C HIS A 78 21.64 16.42 10.26
N ASP A 79 21.33 17.62 9.77
CA ASP A 79 20.65 18.68 10.50
C ASP A 79 19.21 18.33 10.92
N VAL A 80 18.46 17.56 10.11
CA VAL A 80 17.10 17.10 10.47
C VAL A 80 17.18 16.06 11.59
N VAL A 81 18.12 15.12 11.48
CA VAL A 81 18.32 14.07 12.50
C VAL A 81 18.73 14.69 13.85
N GLN A 82 19.65 15.66 13.85
CA GLN A 82 20.07 16.36 15.07
C GLN A 82 18.94 17.18 15.71
N LYS A 83 17.98 17.68 14.93
CA LYS A 83 16.80 18.39 15.45
C LYS A 83 15.75 17.47 16.07
N TRP A 84 15.83 16.16 15.87
CA TRP A 84 14.93 15.18 16.48
C TRP A 84 15.51 14.54 17.74
N SER A 85 16.82 14.67 17.98
CA SER A 85 17.49 14.17 19.18
C SER A 85 17.42 15.12 20.39
N VAL A 86 16.54 16.13 20.36
CA VAL A 86 16.32 17.11 21.44
C VAL A 86 15.06 16.84 22.23
#